data_AF-A0A933ZM27-F1
#
_entry.id   AF-A0A933ZM27-F1
#
_cell.length_a   1.000
_cell.length_b   1.000
_cell.length_c   1.000
_cell.angle_alpha   90.00
_cell.angle_beta   90.00
_cell.angle_gamma   90.00
#
_symmetry.space_group_name_H-M   'P 1'
#
loop_
_entity.id
_entity.type
_entity.pdbx_description
1 polymer ?
#
loop_
_entity_poly.entity_id
_entity_poly.type
_entity_poly.pdbx_seq_one_letter_code
_entity_poly.pdbx_strand_id
1 'polypeptide(L)'
;MKTFSFIAGNKADASQGMKLHVNRSLVPNHMHVGVWLDDDGKAFPHIVRPATERLARAGTAAADFVLLNRAQVATTLRGVEGVLTIEPGTRFDAGRGGELGEIKAFGAEIQTKLGRRFALIQTPKAVLTIDKQPHDFHVFTIEGKKPAGAKPGQQYRVDIAQENSKGVVVGGLTVIFTFD
;
A
#
# COMPACT_ATOMS: atom_id res chain seq x y z
N MET A 1 -7.53 9.15 14.92
CA MET A 1 -6.91 9.02 13.58
C MET A 1 -7.75 8.05 12.78
N LYS A 2 -7.95 8.27 11.48
CA LYS A 2 -8.69 7.36 10.60
C LYS A 2 -7.86 7.07 9.36
N THR A 3 -7.96 5.84 8.87
CA THR A 3 -7.19 5.35 7.73
C THR A 3 -8.10 4.59 6.78
N PHE A 4 -7.77 4.62 5.48
CA PHE A 4 -8.47 3.83 4.47
C PHE A 4 -7.46 3.31 3.44
N SER A 5 -7.46 2.00 3.21
CA SER A 5 -6.55 1.36 2.26
C SER A 5 -7.20 1.25 0.88
N PHE A 6 -6.40 1.41 -0.16
CA PHE A 6 -6.84 1.38 -1.55
C PHE A 6 -5.75 0.81 -2.46
N ILE A 7 -6.15 0.37 -3.65
CA ILE A 7 -5.24 -0.23 -4.62
C ILE A 7 -5.05 0.74 -5.77
N ALA A 8 -3.81 0.89 -6.21
CA ALA A 8 -3.48 1.55 -7.46
C ALA A 8 -2.50 0.70 -8.28
N GLY A 9 -2.49 0.93 -9.58
CA GLY A 9 -1.87 0.03 -10.56
C GLY A 9 -2.90 -0.90 -11.20
N ASN A 10 -2.48 -1.64 -12.21
CA ASN A 10 -3.35 -2.52 -12.99
C ASN A 10 -2.50 -3.62 -13.63
N LYS A 11 -2.95 -4.88 -13.53
CA LYS A 11 -2.28 -6.02 -14.18
C LYS A 11 -2.27 -5.94 -15.70
N ALA A 12 -3.24 -5.26 -16.31
CA ALA A 12 -3.24 -5.02 -17.74
C ALA A 12 -2.28 -3.87 -18.15
N ASP A 13 -1.77 -3.10 -17.19
CA ASP A 13 -0.93 -1.94 -17.46
C ASP A 13 0.57 -2.27 -17.40
N ALA A 14 1.17 -2.37 -18.58
CA ALA A 14 2.60 -2.61 -18.75
C ALA A 14 3.48 -1.37 -18.46
N SER A 15 2.90 -0.23 -18.07
CA SER A 15 3.66 0.98 -17.75
C SER A 15 4.58 0.79 -16.53
N GLN A 16 5.73 1.46 -16.55
CA GLN A 16 6.70 1.46 -15.45
C GLN A 16 6.50 2.61 -14.46
N GLY A 17 5.44 3.41 -14.64
CA GLY A 17 5.18 4.55 -13.79
C GLY A 17 3.70 4.87 -13.73
N MET A 18 3.27 5.38 -12.57
CA MET A 18 1.93 5.91 -12.36
C MET A 18 2.00 7.22 -11.59
N LYS A 19 0.95 8.03 -11.68
CA LYS A 19 0.79 9.21 -10.82
C LYS A 19 -0.45 9.07 -9.96
N LEU A 20 -0.33 9.44 -8.70
CA LEU A 20 -1.45 9.63 -7.79
C LEU A 20 -1.67 11.12 -7.58
N HIS A 21 -2.80 11.62 -8.06
CA HIS A 21 -3.27 12.97 -7.80
C HIS A 21 -4.10 12.95 -6.53
N VAL A 22 -3.66 13.67 -5.50
CA VAL A 22 -4.37 13.78 -4.23
C VAL A 22 -4.94 15.19 -4.11
N ASN A 23 -6.25 15.30 -4.03
CA ASN A 23 -6.99 16.55 -3.88
C ASN A 23 -7.65 16.61 -2.51
N ARG A 24 -7.11 17.47 -1.64
CA ARG A 24 -7.62 17.77 -0.31
C ARG A 24 -8.17 19.20 -0.20
N SER A 25 -8.59 19.81 -1.31
CA SER A 25 -9.05 21.21 -1.35
C SER A 25 -10.28 21.47 -0.46
N LEU A 26 -11.05 20.43 -0.13
CA LEU A 26 -12.20 20.50 0.78
C LEU A 26 -11.84 20.19 2.24
N VAL A 27 -10.54 20.13 2.56
CA VAL A 27 -10.02 19.86 3.90
C VAL A 27 -9.23 21.08 4.40
N PRO A 28 -9.41 21.51 5.66
CA PRO A 28 -8.61 22.60 6.23
C PRO A 28 -7.11 22.32 6.13
N ASN A 29 -6.30 23.34 5.83
CA ASN A 29 -4.85 23.19 5.62
C ASN A 29 -4.12 22.62 6.85
N HIS A 30 -4.59 22.92 8.06
CA HIS A 30 -4.00 22.44 9.30
C HIS A 30 -4.40 20.98 9.65
N MET A 31 -5.33 20.37 8.91
CA MET A 31 -5.61 18.94 9.08
C MET A 31 -4.43 18.12 8.55
N HIS A 32 -4.02 17.10 9.28
CA HIS A 32 -3.00 16.17 8.80
C HIS A 32 -3.65 15.16 7.84
N VAL A 33 -3.14 15.11 6.61
CA VAL A 33 -3.54 14.16 5.56
C VAL A 33 -2.27 13.63 4.91
N GLY A 34 -2.16 12.31 4.77
CA GLY A 34 -1.04 11.71 4.05
C GLY A 34 -1.32 10.31 3.53
N VAL A 35 -0.40 9.80 2.71
CA VAL A 35 -0.53 8.50 2.06
C VAL A 35 0.67 7.63 2.44
N TRP A 36 0.41 6.49 3.03
CA TRP A 36 1.38 5.42 3.21
C TRP A 36 1.62 4.72 1.88
N LEU A 37 2.90 4.62 1.49
CA LEU A 37 3.31 4.14 0.17
C LEU A 37 3.73 2.67 0.21
N ASP A 38 4.20 2.20 1.37
CA ASP A 38 4.64 0.83 1.59
C ASP A 38 3.63 0.07 2.45
N ASP A 39 2.36 -0.01 2.05
CA ASP A 39 1.36 -0.77 2.81
C ASP A 39 1.45 -2.28 2.59
N ASP A 40 1.48 -3.02 3.69
CA ASP A 40 1.53 -4.48 3.67
C ASP A 40 0.17 -5.09 3.30
N GLY A 41 -0.87 -4.25 3.16
CA GLY A 41 -2.18 -4.65 2.69
C GLY A 41 -2.96 -5.49 3.69
N LYS A 42 -2.50 -5.60 4.94
CA LYS A 42 -3.18 -6.37 6.00
C LYS A 42 -4.60 -5.89 6.28
N ALA A 43 -4.89 -4.62 6.01
CA ALA A 43 -6.20 -4.01 6.16
C ALA A 43 -7.14 -4.24 4.96
N PHE A 44 -6.63 -4.79 3.85
CA PHE A 44 -7.43 -5.12 2.66
C PHE A 44 -7.84 -6.61 2.72
N PRO A 45 -9.08 -6.98 2.39
CA PRO A 45 -9.47 -8.39 2.31
C PRO A 45 -8.51 -9.13 1.37
N HIS A 46 -8.12 -10.35 1.74
CA HIS A 46 -7.07 -11.14 1.09
C HIS A 46 -7.23 -11.20 -0.43
N ILE A 47 -6.56 -10.29 -1.14
CA ILE A 47 -6.34 -10.44 -2.57
C ILE A 47 -5.16 -11.37 -2.69
N VAL A 48 -5.42 -12.60 -3.13
CA VAL A 48 -4.38 -13.52 -3.57
C VAL A 48 -3.64 -12.83 -4.72
N ARG A 49 -2.46 -12.28 -4.42
CA ARG A 49 -1.50 -11.86 -5.44
C ARG A 49 -1.00 -13.16 -6.06
N PRO A 50 -1.31 -13.49 -7.32
CA PRO A 50 -0.65 -14.64 -7.93
C PRO A 50 0.84 -14.33 -7.91
N ALA A 51 1.64 -15.27 -7.39
CA ALA A 51 3.08 -15.22 -7.48
C ALA A 51 3.48 -14.74 -8.88
N THR A 52 4.19 -13.62 -8.95
CA THR A 52 4.71 -13.11 -10.22
C THR A 52 5.52 -14.22 -10.90
N GLU A 53 5.24 -14.49 -12.17
CA GLU A 53 5.90 -15.51 -13.02
C GLU A 53 7.43 -15.37 -13.12
N ARG A 54 8.03 -14.38 -12.46
CA ARG A 54 9.48 -14.16 -12.44
C ARG A 54 10.25 -15.22 -11.65
N LEU A 55 9.60 -16.00 -10.78
CA LEU A 55 10.21 -17.15 -10.11
C LEU A 55 10.21 -18.44 -10.96
N ALA A 56 9.68 -18.39 -12.19
CA ALA A 56 9.84 -19.49 -13.14
C ALA A 56 11.19 -19.44 -13.92
N ARG A 57 11.95 -18.33 -13.87
CA ARG A 57 13.23 -18.18 -14.60
C ARG A 57 14.49 -18.36 -13.76
N ALA A 58 14.39 -18.29 -12.44
CA ALA A 58 15.41 -18.78 -11.52
C ALA A 58 14.77 -19.99 -10.84
N GLY A 59 15.34 -21.19 -10.96
CA GLY A 59 14.74 -22.49 -10.57
C GLY A 59 14.42 -22.69 -9.08
N THR A 60 14.01 -21.65 -8.37
CA THR A 60 13.44 -21.67 -7.03
C THR A 60 11.98 -21.26 -7.14
N ALA A 61 11.08 -22.23 -7.03
CA ALA A 61 9.65 -21.97 -7.01
C ALA A 61 9.31 -20.97 -5.89
N ALA A 62 8.54 -19.93 -6.22
CA ALA A 62 7.86 -19.09 -5.24
C ALA A 62 6.86 -19.98 -4.51
N ALA A 63 7.15 -20.38 -3.28
CA ALA A 63 6.15 -21.07 -2.48
C ALA A 63 5.23 -20.02 -1.83
N ASP A 64 4.03 -19.83 -2.39
CA ASP A 64 2.88 -19.31 -1.64
C ASP A 64 2.35 -20.45 -0.76
N PHE A 65 3.03 -20.70 0.37
CA PHE A 65 2.63 -21.73 1.32
C PHE A 65 1.70 -21.13 2.38
N VAL A 66 0.43 -21.54 2.36
CA VAL A 66 -0.55 -21.21 3.42
C VAL A 66 -0.92 -22.49 4.14
N LEU A 67 -0.70 -22.50 5.45
CA LEU A 67 -1.00 -23.66 6.26
C LEU A 67 -2.47 -23.62 6.73
N LEU A 68 -3.28 -24.55 6.23
CA LEU A 68 -4.72 -24.63 6.53
C LEU A 68 -5.01 -25.35 7.86
N ASN A 69 -4.13 -26.27 8.28
CA ASN A 69 -4.26 -27.07 9.51
C ASN A 69 -2.92 -27.10 10.27
N ARG A 70 -2.92 -27.31 11.59
CA ARG A 70 -1.69 -27.37 12.39
C ARG A 70 -0.70 -28.37 11.82
N ALA A 71 0.54 -27.93 11.61
CA ALA A 71 1.63 -28.78 11.14
C ALA A 71 2.83 -28.65 12.07
N GLN A 72 3.47 -29.79 12.36
CA GLN A 72 4.74 -29.82 13.05
C GLN A 72 5.84 -30.05 12.02
N VAL A 73 6.80 -29.13 11.97
CA VAL A 73 7.97 -29.22 11.08
C VAL A 73 9.19 -29.42 11.95
N ALA A 74 9.83 -30.59 11.83
CA ALA A 74 11.15 -30.81 12.38
C ALA A 74 12.18 -30.08 11.50
N THR A 75 13.03 -29.25 12.10
CA THR A 75 14.04 -28.49 11.37
C THR A 75 15.32 -28.34 12.19
N THR A 76 16.43 -28.09 11.49
CA THR A 76 17.72 -27.76 12.09
C THR A 76 18.14 -26.38 11.62
N LEU A 77 18.13 -25.40 12.53
CA LEU A 77 18.52 -24.02 12.24
C LEU A 77 19.86 -23.73 12.92
N ARG A 78 20.92 -23.61 12.11
CA ARG A 78 22.29 -23.31 12.57
C ARG A 78 22.77 -24.21 13.73
N GLY A 79 22.53 -25.51 13.61
CA GLY A 79 23.00 -26.51 14.58
C GLY A 79 22.10 -26.69 15.81
N VAL A 80 20.95 -26.01 15.87
CA VAL A 80 19.90 -26.27 16.86
C VAL A 80 18.79 -27.07 16.20
N GLU A 81 18.52 -28.26 16.74
CA GLU A 81 17.40 -29.09 16.33
C GLU A 81 16.14 -28.71 17.11
N GLY A 82 15.01 -28.61 16.42
CA GLY A 82 13.73 -28.28 17.06
C GLY A 82 12.53 -28.64 16.22
N VAL A 83 11.38 -28.73 16.89
CA VAL A 83 10.08 -28.91 16.23
C VAL A 83 9.35 -27.58 16.26
N LEU A 84 9.12 -27.01 15.07
CA LEU A 84 8.27 -25.84 14.90
C LEU A 84 6.82 -26.31 14.83
N THR A 85 5.98 -25.86 15.76
CA THR A 85 4.53 -26.02 15.63
C THR A 85 4.00 -24.80 14.89
N ILE A 86 3.49 -25.02 13.69
CA ILE A 86 2.96 -24.00 12.81
C ILE A 86 1.44 -24.05 12.94
N GLU A 87 0.85 -22.95 13.41
CA GLU A 87 -0.60 -22.85 13.62
C GLU A 87 -1.33 -22.50 12.31
N PRO A 88 -2.60 -22.90 12.17
CA PRO A 88 -3.45 -22.48 11.06
C PRO A 88 -3.42 -20.95 10.86
N GLY A 89 -3.26 -20.51 9.63
CA GLY A 89 -3.12 -19.08 9.30
C GLY A 89 -1.67 -18.56 9.28
N THR A 90 -0.68 -19.40 9.58
CA THR A 90 0.73 -19.04 9.33
C THR A 90 1.02 -18.99 7.83
N ARG A 91 1.69 -17.91 7.40
CA ARG A 91 2.03 -17.65 6.00
C ARG A 91 3.52 -17.39 5.85
N PHE A 92 4.12 -18.00 4.83
CA PHE A 92 5.51 -17.75 4.44
C PHE A 92 5.51 -17.05 3.08
N ASP A 93 5.90 -15.78 3.05
CA ASP A 93 5.97 -14.99 1.82
C ASP A 93 7.36 -15.07 1.20
N ALA A 94 7.51 -15.91 0.18
CA ALA A 94 8.72 -15.99 -0.63
C ALA A 94 8.73 -14.87 -1.70
N GLY A 95 8.91 -13.63 -1.27
CA GLY A 95 9.13 -12.50 -2.17
C GLY A 95 8.44 -11.23 -1.71
N ARG A 96 9.21 -10.15 -1.59
CA ARG A 96 8.69 -8.80 -1.39
C ARG A 96 7.75 -8.49 -2.56
N GLY A 97 6.45 -8.37 -2.29
CA GLY A 97 5.52 -7.79 -3.26
C GLY A 97 6.10 -6.48 -3.78
N GLY A 98 6.03 -6.24 -5.09
CA GLY A 98 6.89 -5.30 -5.81
C GLY A 98 7.22 -4.04 -5.01
N GLU A 99 8.51 -3.81 -4.77
CA GLU A 99 8.93 -2.57 -4.14
C GLU A 99 8.66 -1.42 -5.12
N LEU A 100 7.95 -0.39 -4.66
CA LEU A 100 7.86 0.85 -5.43
C LEU A 100 9.27 1.41 -5.60
N GLY A 101 9.59 1.81 -6.82
CA GLY A 101 10.87 2.41 -7.18
C GLY A 101 11.02 3.84 -6.66
N GLU A 102 11.58 4.72 -7.49
CA GLU A 102 11.69 6.13 -7.16
C GLU A 102 10.30 6.75 -6.96
N ILE A 103 10.17 7.64 -5.98
CA ILE A 103 8.94 8.39 -5.72
C ILE A 103 9.27 9.87 -5.70
N LYS A 104 8.62 10.62 -6.59
CA LYS A 104 8.71 12.09 -6.65
C LYS A 104 7.40 12.69 -6.18
N ALA A 105 7.48 13.66 -5.29
CA ALA A 105 6.30 14.33 -4.73
C ALA A 105 6.29 15.81 -5.09
N PHE A 106 5.18 16.27 -5.65
CA PHE A 106 4.87 17.69 -5.82
C PHE A 106 3.70 18.04 -4.90
N GLY A 107 3.84 19.08 -4.08
CA GLY A 107 2.81 19.45 -3.10
C GLY A 107 2.70 18.50 -1.89
N ALA A 108 3.64 17.57 -1.76
CA ALA A 108 3.74 16.65 -0.65
C ALA A 108 5.21 16.44 -0.25
N GLU A 109 5.43 16.05 1.00
CA GLU A 109 6.74 15.76 1.56
C GLU A 109 6.84 14.27 1.85
N ILE A 110 7.87 13.61 1.32
CA ILE A 110 8.13 12.19 1.61
C ILE A 110 8.90 12.07 2.92
N GLN A 111 8.32 11.37 3.88
CA GLN A 111 8.88 11.12 5.20
C GLN A 111 9.02 9.61 5.44
N THR A 112 9.92 9.22 6.32
CA THR A 112 9.97 7.85 6.85
C THR A 112 9.34 7.81 8.23
N LYS A 113 8.32 6.98 8.41
CA LYS A 113 7.64 6.75 9.70
C LYS A 113 7.52 5.26 9.95
N LEU A 114 7.93 4.80 11.14
CA LEU A 114 7.89 3.37 11.49
C LEU A 114 8.58 2.47 10.45
N GLY A 115 9.67 2.97 9.84
CA GLY A 115 10.41 2.25 8.79
C GLY A 115 9.71 2.19 7.42
N ARG A 116 8.61 2.92 7.21
CA ARG A 116 7.82 2.93 5.97
C ARG A 116 7.74 4.34 5.38
N ARG A 117 7.66 4.45 4.05
CA ARG A 117 7.52 5.75 3.37
C ARG A 117 6.09 6.29 3.53
N PHE A 118 6.00 7.57 3.84
CA PHE A 118 4.77 8.31 4.08
C PHE A 118 4.82 9.65 3.34
N ALA A 119 3.89 9.89 2.42
CA ALA A 119 3.73 11.16 1.74
C ALA A 119 2.78 12.08 2.54
N LEU A 120 3.31 13.09 3.22
CA LEU A 120 2.52 14.12 3.88
C LEU A 120 2.02 15.14 2.85
N ILE A 121 0.71 15.31 2.71
CA ILE A 121 0.13 16.24 1.72
C ILE A 121 0.11 17.67 2.29
N GLN A 122 0.97 18.54 1.76
CA GLN A 122 1.16 19.90 2.25
C GLN A 122 0.29 20.94 1.51
N THR A 123 -0.07 20.67 0.25
CA THR A 123 -0.87 21.58 -0.58
C THR A 123 -2.29 21.03 -0.85
N PRO A 124 -3.24 21.87 -1.29
CA PRO A 124 -4.58 21.41 -1.65
C PRO A 124 -4.62 20.34 -2.76
N LYS A 125 -3.64 20.39 -3.67
CA LYS A 125 -3.44 19.42 -4.75
C LYS A 125 -1.99 18.97 -4.74
N ALA A 126 -1.78 17.67 -4.61
CA ALA A 126 -0.46 17.04 -4.65
C ALA A 126 -0.42 15.95 -5.71
N VAL A 127 0.76 15.70 -6.26
CA VAL A 127 1.00 14.65 -7.25
C VAL A 127 2.18 13.80 -6.77
N LEU A 128 1.94 12.50 -6.63
CA LEU A 128 2.96 11.50 -6.34
C LEU A 128 3.25 10.75 -7.64
N THR A 129 4.43 10.93 -8.20
CA THR A 129 4.91 10.14 -9.35
C THR A 129 5.69 8.96 -8.81
N ILE A 130 5.29 7.76 -9.19
CA ILE A 130 5.74 6.52 -8.57
C ILE A 130 6.20 5.58 -9.67
N ASP A 131 7.45 5.16 -9.59
CA ASP A 131 7.95 4.06 -10.42
C ASP A 131 7.43 2.73 -9.90
N LYS A 132 6.92 1.90 -10.80
CA LYS A 132 6.35 0.58 -10.50
C LYS A 132 6.82 -0.45 -11.50
N GLN A 133 6.68 -1.72 -11.16
CA GLN A 133 6.86 -2.79 -12.15
C GLN A 133 5.66 -2.85 -13.12
N PRO A 134 5.88 -3.24 -14.39
CA PRO A 134 4.81 -3.57 -15.31
C PRO A 134 3.86 -4.63 -14.70
N HIS A 135 2.56 -4.52 -14.97
CA HIS A 135 1.54 -5.47 -14.53
C HIS A 135 1.37 -5.58 -13.00
N ASP A 136 1.98 -4.67 -12.23
CA ASP A 136 1.87 -4.67 -10.78
C ASP A 136 0.76 -3.75 -10.27
N PHE A 137 0.27 -4.08 -9.08
CA PHE A 137 -0.61 -3.22 -8.29
C PHE A 137 -0.10 -3.13 -6.86
N HIS A 138 -0.25 -1.95 -6.26
CA HIS A 138 0.23 -1.67 -4.91
C HIS A 138 -0.92 -1.21 -4.03
N VAL A 139 -0.85 -1.59 -2.76
CA VAL A 139 -1.78 -1.11 -1.74
C VAL A 139 -1.19 0.14 -1.13
N PHE A 140 -2.01 1.17 -1.05
CA PHE A 140 -1.73 2.44 -0.42
C PHE A 140 -2.72 2.65 0.71
N THR A 141 -2.37 3.48 1.68
CA THR A 141 -3.30 3.84 2.76
C THR A 141 -3.32 5.33 2.96
N ILE A 142 -4.48 5.96 2.76
CA ILE A 142 -4.66 7.35 3.13
C ILE A 142 -4.98 7.45 4.62
N GLU A 143 -4.30 8.36 5.30
CA GLU A 143 -4.46 8.69 6.71
C GLU A 143 -4.97 10.11 6.86
N GLY A 144 -5.94 10.30 7.75
CA GLY A 144 -6.42 11.60 8.20
C GLY A 144 -6.45 11.68 9.73
N LYS A 145 -5.95 12.79 10.30
CA LYS A 145 -6.10 13.08 11.74
C LYS A 145 -7.13 14.18 11.95
N LYS A 146 -7.92 14.05 13.01
CA LYS A 146 -8.94 15.03 13.41
C LYS A 146 -8.26 16.42 13.56
N PRO A 147 -8.67 17.45 12.80
CA PRO A 147 -8.13 18.77 13.00
C PRO A 147 -8.59 19.35 14.35
N ALA A 148 -7.82 20.28 14.91
CA ALA A 148 -8.21 20.98 16.12
C ALA A 148 -9.53 21.76 15.89
N GLY A 149 -10.48 21.63 16.82
CA GLY A 149 -11.79 22.29 16.69
C GLY A 149 -12.78 21.61 15.75
N ALA A 150 -12.48 20.41 15.23
CA ALA A 150 -13.45 19.62 14.46
C ALA A 150 -14.69 19.30 15.30
N LYS A 151 -15.88 19.60 14.74
CA LYS A 151 -17.15 19.24 15.37
C LYS A 151 -17.50 17.76 15.11
N PRO A 152 -18.21 17.08 16.03
CA PRO A 152 -18.74 15.74 15.78
C PRO A 152 -19.54 15.69 14.48
N GLY A 153 -19.32 14.65 13.67
CA GLY A 153 -20.02 14.45 12.40
C GLY A 153 -19.56 15.34 11.25
N GLN A 154 -18.61 16.27 11.46
CA GLN A 154 -18.03 17.06 10.38
C GLN A 154 -17.29 16.15 9.38
N GLN A 155 -17.51 16.40 8.10
CA GLN A 155 -16.97 15.61 6.99
C GLN A 155 -15.77 16.31 6.33
N TYR A 156 -14.71 15.57 6.09
CA TYR A 156 -13.51 16.03 5.39
C TYR A 156 -13.24 15.12 4.19
N ARG A 157 -13.45 15.66 2.99
CA ARG A 157 -13.35 14.90 1.73
C ARG A 157 -11.96 15.04 1.11
N VAL A 158 -11.36 13.90 0.77
CA VAL A 158 -10.14 13.80 -0.03
C VAL A 158 -10.41 12.92 -1.24
N ASP A 159 -10.07 13.42 -2.42
CA ASP A 159 -10.16 12.67 -3.68
C ASP A 159 -8.76 12.24 -4.12
N ILE A 160 -8.65 11.01 -4.62
CA ILE A 160 -7.43 10.43 -5.17
C ILE A 160 -7.75 9.95 -6.59
N ALA A 161 -6.93 10.32 -7.56
CA ALA A 161 -7.03 9.80 -8.93
C ALA A 161 -5.70 9.20 -9.37
N GLN A 162 -5.76 8.04 -10.00
CA GLN A 162 -4.60 7.39 -10.61
C GLN A 162 -4.56 7.73 -12.10
N GLU A 163 -3.43 8.26 -12.54
CA GLU A 163 -3.10 8.51 -13.93
C GLU A 163 -2.01 7.51 -14.38
N ASN A 164 -2.17 6.94 -15.58
CA ASN A 164 -1.15 6.08 -16.19
C ASN A 164 -0.08 6.91 -16.92
N SER A 165 0.94 6.23 -17.48
CA SER A 165 2.01 6.91 -18.22
C SER A 165 1.55 7.70 -19.46
N LYS A 166 0.34 7.45 -19.97
CA LYS A 166 -0.25 8.16 -21.12
C LYS A 166 -1.06 9.39 -20.70
N GLY A 167 -1.11 9.73 -19.41
CA GLY A 167 -1.92 10.85 -18.94
C GLY A 167 -3.41 10.54 -18.75
N VAL A 168 -3.81 9.27 -18.86
CA VAL A 168 -5.22 8.85 -18.75
C VAL A 168 -5.51 8.45 -17.31
N VAL A 169 -6.60 8.96 -16.75
CA VAL A 169 -7.10 8.52 -15.43
C VAL A 169 -7.67 7.11 -15.56
N VAL A 170 -7.09 6.16 -14.83
CA VAL A 170 -7.43 4.73 -14.90
C VAL A 170 -8.02 4.17 -13.61
N GLY A 171 -8.09 4.99 -12.56
CA GLY A 171 -8.66 4.61 -11.27
C GLY A 171 -8.76 5.81 -10.34
N GLY A 172 -9.43 5.63 -9.22
CA GLY A 172 -9.58 6.67 -8.22
C GLY A 172 -10.39 6.23 -7.01
N LEU A 173 -10.39 7.09 -6.01
CA LEU A 173 -11.08 6.90 -4.75
C LEU A 173 -11.46 8.26 -4.16
N THR A 174 -12.64 8.35 -3.57
CA THR A 174 -13.00 9.44 -2.65
C THR A 174 -13.07 8.89 -1.23
N VAL A 175 -12.37 9.53 -0.30
CA VAL A 175 -12.46 9.24 1.13
C VAL A 175 -13.09 10.41 1.86
N ILE A 176 -14.09 10.10 2.69
CA ILE A 176 -14.72 11.07 3.59
C ILE A 176 -14.36 10.68 5.01
N PHE A 177 -13.53 11.50 5.66
CA PHE A 177 -13.25 11.35 7.08
C PHE A 177 -14.36 12.02 7.89
N THR A 178 -15.04 11.23 8.71
CA THR A 178 -15.91 11.72 9.78
C THR A 178 -15.24 11.44 11.11
N PHE A 179 -15.31 12.37 12.06
CA PHE A 179 -14.82 12.13 13.42
C PHE A 179 -15.96 12.33 14.40
N ASP A 180 -16.08 11.40 15.35
CA ASP A 180 -16.99 11.52 16.48
C ASP A 180 -16.36 12.43 17.55
#